data_AF-A0A507ES73-F1
#
_entry.id   AF-A0A507ES73-F1
#
_cell.length_a   1.000
_cell.length_b   1.000
_cell.length_c   1.000
_cell.angle_alpha   90.00
_cell.angle_beta   90.00
_cell.angle_gamma   90.00
#
_symmetry.space_group_name_H-M   'P 1'
#
loop_
_entity.id
_entity.type
_entity.pdbx_description
1 polymer ?
#
loop_
_entity_poly.entity_id
_entity_poly.type
_entity_poly.pdbx_seq_one_letter_code
_entity_poly.pdbx_strand_id
1 'polypeptide(L)'
;MGFWTPNVPTWIWSGAILTALVAVNVVSVKGFGESEYWLSAIKVVAVIVFVIIGLAVDVGWLGSEPGTGFTYWTIAGAPFKNGILGVFNVFVIAFFSFGGTELVGITAGEAKNPRKSVPKAINQTFWRILLFYISTIFIIGLVIRNDDPSLLDSAETDDIKIAPFTRVFEKAGLKTAAHIMNGVIFTAVLSAGNSAIYAASRTLMTLANEGKAPQFLGVVASNGVPLWSLAMTTAVGCLAFLGIIWGDGLLFTWLLHLTGMSGILTWLSITIVHLRFRAAYKAQNRRIEDLPYQAPFFPYGQWLSVVLACLIIFGQGYSAFATRPFRFQNIVAVYLGLPVFISLFVYYKIRHKTQLVPLLECDFDTGQIILDDDNDDDGSELEEEQVGLCEEQDTKDVDEEAEGQEG
;
A
#
# COMPACT_ATOMS: atom_id res chain seq x y z
N MET A 1 -20.15 1.83 -4.70
CA MET A 1 -21.49 2.16 -4.15
C MET A 1 -22.63 2.01 -5.14
N GLY A 2 -22.43 2.18 -6.45
CA GLY A 2 -23.49 1.98 -7.45
C GLY A 2 -24.19 0.61 -7.42
N PHE A 3 -23.55 -0.43 -6.87
CA PHE A 3 -24.16 -1.74 -6.63
C PHE A 3 -25.31 -1.71 -5.62
N TRP A 4 -25.17 -0.97 -4.50
CA TRP A 4 -26.21 -0.89 -3.46
C TRP A 4 -27.11 0.35 -3.62
N THR A 5 -26.54 1.47 -4.08
CA THR A 5 -27.25 2.75 -4.20
C THR A 5 -27.03 3.34 -5.60
N PRO A 6 -27.64 2.77 -6.65
CA PRO A 6 -27.45 3.23 -8.02
C PRO A 6 -27.98 4.66 -8.27
N ASN A 7 -28.94 5.10 -7.46
CA ASN A 7 -29.59 6.42 -7.60
C ASN A 7 -28.85 7.55 -6.88
N VAL A 8 -27.81 7.25 -6.10
CA VAL A 8 -27.05 8.27 -5.36
C VAL A 8 -25.86 8.71 -6.21
N PRO A 9 -25.72 10.02 -6.52
CA PRO A 9 -24.59 10.52 -7.28
C PRO A 9 -23.23 10.13 -6.67
N THR A 10 -22.27 9.72 -7.51
CA THR A 10 -20.95 9.24 -7.07
C THR A 10 -20.21 10.26 -6.19
N TRP A 11 -20.31 11.56 -6.51
CA TRP A 11 -19.62 12.62 -5.78
C TRP A 11 -20.01 12.70 -4.30
N ILE A 12 -21.24 12.34 -3.93
CA ILE A 12 -21.69 12.33 -2.53
C ILE A 12 -20.89 11.28 -1.76
N TRP A 13 -20.76 10.09 -2.34
CA TRP A 13 -19.98 9.00 -1.76
C TRP A 13 -18.49 9.33 -1.73
N SER A 14 -17.93 9.92 -2.81
CA SER A 14 -16.54 10.37 -2.83
C SER A 14 -16.27 11.38 -1.71
N GLY A 15 -17.17 12.33 -1.49
CA GLY A 15 -17.02 13.32 -0.42
C GLY A 15 -17.20 12.74 0.98
N ALA A 16 -18.18 11.86 1.18
CA ALA A 16 -18.39 11.19 2.47
C ALA A 16 -17.17 10.33 2.84
N ILE A 17 -16.65 9.55 1.89
CA ILE A 17 -15.48 8.69 2.09
C ILE A 17 -14.23 9.51 2.35
N LEU A 18 -13.93 10.51 1.51
CA LEU A 18 -12.76 11.37 1.71
C LEU A 18 -12.82 12.07 3.07
N THR A 19 -13.98 12.59 3.45
CA THR A 19 -14.18 13.22 4.77
C THR A 19 -13.93 12.23 5.91
N ALA A 20 -14.46 11.01 5.82
CA ALA A 20 -14.23 9.98 6.83
C ALA A 20 -12.75 9.62 6.96
N LEU A 21 -12.05 9.45 5.83
CA LEU A 21 -10.61 9.15 5.83
C LEU A 21 -9.79 10.29 6.45
N VAL A 22 -10.11 11.54 6.12
CA VAL A 22 -9.46 12.70 6.72
C VAL A 22 -9.75 12.78 8.21
N ALA A 23 -10.98 12.56 8.64
CA ALA A 23 -11.35 12.58 10.05
C ALA A 23 -10.52 11.57 10.87
N VAL A 24 -10.38 10.33 10.38
CA VAL A 24 -9.53 9.30 11.02
C VAL A 24 -8.07 9.76 11.12
N ASN A 25 -7.55 10.40 10.07
CA ASN A 25 -6.16 10.88 10.03
C ASN A 25 -5.91 12.16 10.85
N VAL A 26 -6.95 12.93 11.17
CA VAL A 26 -6.85 14.15 11.99
C VAL A 26 -6.84 13.84 13.49
N VAL A 27 -7.56 12.81 13.95
CA VAL A 27 -7.77 12.56 15.39
C VAL A 27 -6.48 12.17 16.10
N SER A 28 -5.74 11.17 15.62
CA SER A 28 -4.45 10.76 16.20
C SER A 28 -3.75 9.70 15.35
N VAL A 29 -2.42 9.64 15.43
CA VAL A 29 -1.60 8.51 14.94
C VAL A 29 -2.08 7.17 15.51
N LYS A 30 -2.49 7.14 16.79
CA LYS A 30 -3.04 5.93 17.43
C LYS A 30 -4.37 5.51 16.79
N GLY A 31 -5.19 6.48 16.39
CA GLY A 31 -6.47 6.24 15.70
C GLY A 31 -6.28 5.58 14.34
N PHE A 32 -5.21 5.93 13.61
CA PHE A 32 -4.82 5.23 12.38
C PHE A 32 -4.47 3.76 12.66
N GLY A 33 -3.62 3.49 13.65
CA GLY A 33 -3.18 2.14 14.00
C GLY A 33 -4.34 1.21 14.40
N GLU A 34 -5.23 1.68 15.28
CA GLU A 34 -6.42 0.93 15.70
C GLU A 34 -7.38 0.67 14.52
N SER A 35 -7.65 1.70 13.71
CA SER A 35 -8.55 1.56 12.56
C SER A 35 -8.01 0.54 11.54
N GLU A 36 -6.71 0.58 11.26
CA GLU A 36 -6.07 -0.37 10.35
C GLU A 36 -6.05 -1.79 10.92
N TYR A 37 -5.89 -1.96 12.23
CA TYR A 37 -5.97 -3.27 12.88
C TYR A 37 -7.33 -3.93 12.63
N TRP A 38 -8.43 -3.23 12.93
CA TRP A 38 -9.78 -3.76 12.74
C TRP A 38 -10.12 -3.98 11.26
N LEU A 39 -9.81 -3.02 10.39
CA LEU A 39 -10.04 -3.15 8.95
C LEU A 39 -9.26 -4.32 8.36
N SER A 40 -8.03 -4.55 8.81
CA SER A 40 -7.20 -5.68 8.36
C SER A 40 -7.73 -7.02 8.86
N ALA A 41 -8.25 -7.11 10.09
CA ALA A 41 -8.85 -8.34 10.61
C ALA A 41 -10.03 -8.82 9.76
N ILE A 42 -10.91 -7.89 9.33
CA ILE A 42 -12.05 -8.22 8.43
C ILE A 42 -11.57 -8.86 7.13
N LYS A 43 -10.52 -8.28 6.52
CA LYS A 43 -9.94 -8.79 5.27
C LYS A 43 -9.36 -10.20 5.45
N VAL A 44 -8.61 -10.43 6.54
CA VAL A 44 -8.02 -11.75 6.84
C VAL A 44 -9.11 -12.82 6.90
N VAL A 45 -10.14 -12.58 7.73
CA VAL A 45 -11.23 -13.53 7.94
C VAL A 45 -11.98 -13.79 6.63
N ALA A 46 -12.28 -12.73 5.87
CA ALA A 46 -12.99 -12.87 4.61
C ALA A 46 -12.24 -13.72 3.58
N VAL A 47 -10.92 -13.57 3.47
CA VAL A 47 -10.11 -14.40 2.57
C VAL A 47 -10.07 -15.85 3.03
N ILE A 48 -9.91 -16.11 4.33
CA ILE A 48 -9.93 -17.49 4.86
C ILE A 48 -11.26 -18.16 4.52
N VAL A 49 -12.38 -17.48 4.77
CA VAL A 49 -13.73 -17.97 4.44
C VAL A 49 -13.88 -18.22 2.94
N PHE A 50 -13.38 -17.31 2.11
CA PHE A 50 -13.39 -17.46 0.65
C PHE A 50 -12.62 -18.71 0.20
N VAL A 51 -11.42 -18.92 0.73
CA VAL A 51 -10.59 -20.09 0.38
C VAL A 51 -11.28 -21.38 0.78
N ILE A 52 -11.86 -21.45 1.99
CA ILE A 52 -12.61 -22.64 2.45
C ILE A 52 -13.79 -22.93 1.54
N ILE A 53 -14.60 -21.91 1.23
CA ILE A 53 -15.78 -22.06 0.36
C ILE A 53 -15.37 -22.47 -1.05
N GLY A 54 -14.35 -21.84 -1.62
CA GLY A 54 -13.89 -22.19 -2.95
C GLY A 54 -13.32 -23.60 -3.04
N LEU A 55 -12.59 -24.07 -2.02
CA LEU A 55 -12.18 -25.47 -1.94
C LEU A 55 -13.38 -26.42 -1.82
N ALA A 56 -14.40 -26.07 -1.04
CA ALA A 56 -15.62 -26.88 -0.92
C ALA A 56 -16.38 -26.99 -2.26
N VAL A 57 -16.39 -25.92 -3.05
CA VAL A 57 -16.94 -25.95 -4.43
C VAL A 57 -16.06 -26.80 -5.34
N ASP A 58 -14.74 -26.65 -5.27
CA ASP A 58 -13.81 -27.39 -6.12
C ASP A 58 -13.89 -28.92 -5.94
N VAL A 59 -14.06 -29.37 -4.69
CA VAL A 59 -14.27 -30.81 -4.40
C VAL A 59 -15.71 -31.29 -4.65
N GLY A 60 -16.63 -30.37 -4.97
CA GLY A 60 -18.05 -30.68 -5.22
C GLY A 60 -18.88 -30.91 -3.96
N TRP A 61 -18.42 -30.48 -2.78
CA TRP A 61 -19.21 -30.49 -1.54
C TRP A 61 -20.28 -29.40 -1.50
N LEU A 62 -20.05 -28.31 -2.23
CA LEU A 62 -20.92 -27.15 -2.25
C LEU A 62 -21.22 -26.74 -3.69
N GLY A 63 -22.46 -26.35 -3.98
CA GLY A 63 -22.93 -26.06 -5.33
C GLY A 63 -23.62 -27.26 -6.01
N SER A 64 -24.12 -27.03 -7.23
CA SER A 64 -24.87 -28.03 -8.01
C SER A 64 -24.02 -28.73 -9.08
N GLU A 65 -22.80 -28.28 -9.30
CA GLU A 65 -21.88 -28.85 -10.28
C GLU A 65 -20.97 -29.90 -9.61
N PRO A 66 -20.56 -30.95 -10.34
CA PRO A 66 -19.55 -31.88 -9.84
C PRO A 66 -18.22 -31.16 -9.59
N GLY A 67 -17.46 -31.65 -8.61
CA GLY A 67 -16.16 -31.09 -8.26
C GLY A 67 -15.24 -30.97 -9.48
N THR A 68 -14.66 -29.80 -9.67
CA THR A 68 -13.80 -29.46 -10.80
C THR A 68 -12.40 -30.03 -10.63
N GLY A 69 -11.88 -30.06 -9.41
CA GLY A 69 -10.47 -30.34 -9.13
C GLY A 69 -9.55 -29.54 -10.04
N PHE A 70 -8.53 -30.20 -10.59
CA PHE A 70 -7.58 -29.56 -11.53
C PHE A 70 -8.07 -29.55 -12.99
N THR A 71 -9.32 -29.87 -13.28
CA THR A 71 -9.81 -29.97 -14.66
C THR A 71 -9.58 -28.67 -15.43
N TYR A 72 -9.88 -27.51 -14.82
CA TYR A 72 -9.71 -26.20 -15.47
C TYR A 72 -8.25 -25.75 -15.63
N TRP A 73 -7.31 -26.45 -15.03
CA TRP A 73 -5.88 -26.26 -15.28
C TRP A 73 -5.35 -27.04 -16.49
N THR A 74 -6.18 -27.91 -17.07
CA THR A 74 -5.82 -28.78 -18.21
C THR A 74 -6.61 -28.48 -19.49
N ILE A 75 -7.60 -27.57 -19.43
CA ILE A 75 -8.36 -27.15 -20.60
C ILE A 75 -7.51 -26.32 -21.56
N ALA A 76 -7.98 -26.18 -22.81
CA ALA A 76 -7.30 -25.37 -23.82
C ALA A 76 -6.99 -23.95 -23.31
N GLY A 77 -5.76 -23.50 -23.54
CA GLY A 77 -5.27 -22.20 -23.07
C GLY A 77 -4.83 -22.15 -21.60
N ALA A 78 -5.06 -23.19 -20.79
CA ALA A 78 -4.53 -23.26 -19.43
C ALA A 78 -3.13 -23.94 -19.41
N PRO A 79 -2.27 -23.62 -18.42
CA PRO A 79 -2.41 -22.54 -17.43
C PRO A 79 -1.96 -21.16 -17.96
N PHE A 80 -1.30 -21.11 -19.12
CA PHE A 80 -0.72 -19.90 -19.69
C PHE A 80 -1.54 -19.38 -20.87
N LYS A 81 -2.69 -18.77 -20.58
CA LYS A 81 -3.54 -18.17 -21.61
C LYS A 81 -2.78 -17.04 -22.30
N ASN A 82 -2.72 -17.06 -23.64
CA ASN A 82 -1.88 -16.16 -24.46
C ASN A 82 -0.36 -16.38 -24.33
N GLY A 83 0.06 -17.53 -23.82
CA GLY A 83 1.46 -17.93 -23.71
C GLY A 83 2.30 -16.98 -22.85
N ILE A 84 3.57 -16.83 -23.19
CA ILE A 84 4.51 -15.99 -22.43
C ILE A 84 4.13 -14.50 -22.45
N LEU A 85 3.51 -14.02 -23.53
CA LEU A 85 3.04 -12.64 -23.64
C LEU A 85 1.89 -12.36 -22.66
N GLY A 86 0.99 -13.34 -22.45
CA GLY A 86 -0.04 -13.26 -21.41
C GLY A 86 0.56 -13.10 -20.01
N VAL A 87 1.60 -13.86 -19.71
CA VAL A 87 2.33 -13.75 -18.42
C VAL A 87 2.94 -12.35 -18.25
N PHE A 88 3.58 -11.80 -19.28
CA PHE A 88 4.11 -10.44 -19.25
C PHE A 88 3.03 -9.37 -19.02
N ASN A 89 1.86 -9.50 -19.65
CA ASN A 89 0.76 -8.57 -19.44
C ASN A 89 0.21 -8.63 -18.01
N VAL A 90 0.14 -9.82 -17.42
CA VAL A 90 -0.33 -9.99 -16.03
C VAL A 90 0.66 -9.37 -15.03
N PHE A 91 1.98 -9.42 -15.29
CA PHE A 91 2.98 -8.79 -14.41
C PHE A 91 2.72 -7.29 -14.22
N VAL A 92 2.26 -6.60 -15.27
CA VAL A 92 1.93 -5.17 -15.21
C VAL A 92 0.84 -4.89 -14.17
N ILE A 93 -0.22 -5.69 -14.17
CA ILE A 93 -1.38 -5.52 -13.28
C ILE A 93 -1.06 -6.04 -11.88
N ALA A 94 -0.41 -7.20 -11.79
CA ALA A 94 -0.01 -7.81 -10.53
C ALA A 94 0.91 -6.90 -9.72
N PHE A 95 1.83 -6.18 -10.39
CA PHE A 95 2.70 -5.20 -9.76
C PHE A 95 1.91 -4.16 -8.96
N PHE A 96 0.85 -3.59 -9.54
CA PHE A 96 0.02 -2.58 -8.88
C PHE A 96 -0.59 -3.11 -7.59
N SER A 97 -0.95 -4.40 -7.56
CA SER A 97 -1.59 -5.01 -6.40
C SER A 97 -0.64 -5.18 -5.19
N PHE A 98 0.67 -5.01 -5.39
CA PHE A 98 1.68 -5.04 -4.32
C PHE A 98 2.12 -3.66 -3.82
N GLY A 99 1.57 -2.58 -4.37
CA GLY A 99 1.85 -1.21 -3.89
C GLY A 99 1.54 -1.02 -2.41
N GLY A 100 2.21 -0.07 -1.76
CA GLY A 100 2.01 0.26 -0.34
C GLY A 100 2.84 -0.58 0.63
N THR A 101 3.68 -1.51 0.16
CA THR A 101 4.62 -2.24 1.03
C THR A 101 5.73 -1.33 1.57
N GLU A 102 6.02 -0.24 0.86
CA GLU A 102 6.90 0.85 1.29
C GLU A 102 6.42 1.58 2.54
N LEU A 103 5.13 1.46 2.91
CA LEU A 103 4.57 2.04 4.13
C LEU A 103 5.29 1.55 5.40
N VAL A 104 5.82 0.32 5.38
CA VAL A 104 6.64 -0.22 6.48
C VAL A 104 7.87 0.67 6.73
N GLY A 105 8.45 1.23 5.66
CA GLY A 105 9.58 2.16 5.78
C GLY A 105 9.16 3.53 6.31
N ILE A 106 7.99 4.03 5.91
CA ILE A 106 7.46 5.33 6.38
C ILE A 106 7.09 5.26 7.87
N THR A 107 6.44 4.16 8.28
CA THR A 107 6.01 3.94 9.67
C THR A 107 7.15 3.54 10.59
N ALA A 108 8.31 3.14 10.06
CA ALA A 108 9.47 2.77 10.86
C ALA A 108 9.94 3.90 11.80
N GLY A 109 9.79 5.17 11.39
CA GLY A 109 10.16 6.33 12.20
C GLY A 109 9.23 6.56 13.41
N GLU A 110 8.05 5.95 13.42
CA GLU A 110 7.08 6.04 14.52
C GLU A 110 7.01 4.74 15.36
N ALA A 111 7.83 3.74 15.04
CA ALA A 111 7.86 2.46 15.76
C ALA A 111 8.69 2.56 17.05
N LYS A 112 8.20 1.96 18.15
CA LYS A 112 8.93 1.92 19.44
C LYS A 112 10.32 1.26 19.31
N ASN A 113 10.38 0.09 18.68
CA ASN A 113 11.63 -0.63 18.38
C ASN A 113 11.67 -0.99 16.89
N PRO A 114 12.20 -0.12 16.02
CA PRO A 114 12.24 -0.37 14.58
C PRO A 114 13.22 -1.49 14.21
N ARG A 115 14.28 -1.74 15.01
CA ARG A 115 15.25 -2.82 14.77
C ARG A 115 14.59 -4.20 14.81
N LYS A 116 13.62 -4.42 15.71
CA LYS A 116 12.85 -5.69 15.79
C LYS A 116 11.55 -5.64 14.98
N SER A 117 10.84 -4.52 15.00
CA SER A 117 9.51 -4.41 14.37
C SER A 117 9.55 -4.39 12.85
N VAL A 118 10.52 -3.70 12.23
CA VAL A 118 10.61 -3.58 10.77
C VAL A 118 10.92 -4.94 10.11
N PRO A 119 11.94 -5.72 10.54
CA PRO A 119 12.19 -7.04 9.97
C PRO A 119 11.00 -7.99 10.11
N LYS A 120 10.31 -7.96 11.27
CA LYS A 120 9.11 -8.76 11.51
C LYS A 120 7.99 -8.39 10.53
N ALA A 121 7.72 -7.10 10.33
CA ALA A 121 6.70 -6.61 9.41
C ALA A 121 7.01 -6.97 7.94
N ILE A 122 8.28 -6.91 7.52
CA ILE A 122 8.71 -7.33 6.18
C ILE A 122 8.43 -8.83 5.98
N ASN A 123 8.85 -9.68 6.92
CA ASN A 123 8.63 -11.13 6.82
C ASN A 123 7.14 -11.50 6.87
N GLN A 124 6.34 -10.82 7.68
CA GLN A 124 4.88 -11.01 7.71
C GLN A 124 4.21 -10.60 6.40
N THR A 125 4.71 -9.56 5.73
CA THR A 125 4.17 -9.12 4.44
C THR A 125 4.31 -10.20 3.36
N PHE A 126 5.40 -10.97 3.36
CA PHE A 126 5.57 -12.11 2.46
C PHE A 126 4.48 -13.18 2.65
N TRP A 127 4.23 -13.60 3.89
CA TRP A 127 3.17 -14.57 4.19
C TRP A 127 1.78 -14.03 3.85
N ARG A 128 1.55 -12.73 4.07
CA ARG A 128 0.32 -12.05 3.70
C ARG A 128 0.06 -12.11 2.19
N ILE A 129 1.10 -11.94 1.37
CA ILE A 129 1.01 -12.06 -0.09
C ILE A 129 0.63 -13.49 -0.50
N LEU A 130 1.29 -14.50 0.08
CA LEU A 130 1.00 -15.91 -0.22
C LEU A 130 -0.46 -16.27 0.11
N LEU A 131 -0.93 -15.87 1.30
CA LEU A 131 -2.29 -16.18 1.74
C LEU A 131 -3.34 -15.40 0.93
N PHE A 132 -3.19 -14.09 0.77
CA PHE A 132 -4.26 -13.27 0.17
C PHE A 132 -4.28 -13.27 -1.34
N TYR A 133 -3.13 -13.35 -2.00
CA TYR A 133 -3.07 -13.17 -3.45
C TYR A 133 -2.96 -14.52 -4.13
N ILE A 134 -1.94 -15.30 -3.77
CA ILE A 134 -1.67 -16.57 -4.44
C ILE A 134 -2.80 -17.56 -4.16
N SER A 135 -3.22 -17.70 -2.90
CA SER A 135 -4.27 -18.66 -2.55
C SER A 135 -5.63 -18.28 -3.18
N THR A 136 -6.03 -17.01 -3.15
CA THR A 136 -7.32 -16.59 -3.73
C THR A 136 -7.36 -16.77 -5.24
N ILE A 137 -6.31 -16.36 -5.96
CA ILE A 137 -6.22 -16.52 -7.42
C ILE A 137 -6.16 -18.01 -7.78
N PHE A 138 -5.44 -18.82 -7.01
CA PHE A 138 -5.38 -20.26 -7.21
C PHE A 138 -6.76 -20.91 -7.08
N ILE A 139 -7.51 -20.58 -6.03
CA ILE A 139 -8.88 -21.05 -5.83
C ILE A 139 -9.81 -20.61 -6.97
N ILE A 140 -9.70 -19.35 -7.41
CA ILE A 140 -10.45 -18.86 -8.58
C ILE A 140 -10.13 -19.69 -9.82
N GLY A 141 -8.84 -20.00 -10.06
CA GLY A 141 -8.42 -20.82 -11.20
C GLY A 141 -8.86 -22.28 -11.14
N LEU A 142 -9.13 -22.82 -9.94
CA LEU A 142 -9.73 -24.15 -9.79
C LEU A 142 -11.24 -24.14 -10.11
N VAL A 143 -11.96 -23.10 -9.65
CA VAL A 143 -13.43 -23.06 -9.68
C VAL A 143 -13.99 -22.39 -10.95
N ILE A 144 -13.22 -21.51 -11.59
CA ILE A 144 -13.66 -20.73 -12.76
C ILE A 144 -12.78 -21.06 -13.96
N ARG A 145 -13.42 -21.31 -15.10
CA ARG A 145 -12.73 -21.60 -16.36
C ARG A 145 -12.07 -20.36 -16.92
N ASN A 146 -10.93 -20.52 -17.58
CA ASN A 146 -10.21 -19.40 -18.19
C ASN A 146 -10.97 -18.74 -19.37
N ASP A 147 -11.95 -19.42 -19.96
CA ASP A 147 -12.78 -18.98 -21.08
C ASP A 147 -14.17 -18.49 -20.65
N ASP A 148 -14.41 -18.33 -19.34
CA ASP A 148 -15.68 -17.82 -18.83
C ASP A 148 -15.93 -16.37 -19.32
N PRO A 149 -17.06 -16.10 -20.01
CA PRO A 149 -17.38 -14.77 -20.53
C PRO A 149 -17.37 -13.70 -19.44
N SER A 150 -17.73 -14.03 -18.20
CA SER A 150 -17.72 -13.06 -17.10
C SER A 150 -16.32 -12.58 -16.71
N LEU A 151 -15.27 -13.38 -16.94
CA LEU A 151 -13.89 -12.93 -16.76
C LEU A 151 -13.42 -12.04 -17.92
N LEU A 152 -13.94 -12.30 -19.13
CA LEU A 152 -13.58 -11.57 -20.34
C LEU A 152 -14.28 -10.21 -20.40
N ASP A 153 -15.57 -10.17 -20.07
CA ASP A 153 -16.35 -8.93 -19.98
C ASP A 153 -15.76 -7.99 -18.92
N SER A 154 -15.38 -8.50 -17.75
CA SER A 154 -14.69 -7.71 -16.72
C SER A 154 -13.30 -7.20 -17.15
N ALA A 155 -12.61 -7.91 -18.03
CA ALA A 155 -11.33 -7.46 -18.59
C ALA A 155 -11.50 -6.40 -19.70
N GLU A 156 -12.64 -6.37 -20.40
CA GLU A 156 -12.90 -5.46 -21.52
C GLU A 156 -13.69 -4.20 -21.13
N THR A 157 -14.53 -4.25 -20.10
CA THR A 157 -15.41 -3.12 -19.73
C THR A 157 -14.97 -2.33 -18.50
N ASP A 158 -13.86 -2.69 -17.84
CA ASP A 158 -13.48 -2.16 -16.51
C ASP A 158 -14.64 -2.24 -15.48
N ASP A 159 -15.67 -3.06 -15.77
CA ASP A 159 -16.89 -3.12 -14.97
C ASP A 159 -16.63 -4.07 -13.79
N ILE A 160 -16.32 -3.46 -12.65
CA ILE A 160 -16.09 -4.10 -11.33
C ILE A 160 -17.32 -4.90 -10.86
N LYS A 161 -18.46 -4.83 -11.58
CA LYS A 161 -19.73 -5.44 -11.19
C LYS A 161 -19.75 -6.98 -11.17
N ILE A 162 -18.82 -7.67 -11.84
CA ILE A 162 -18.69 -9.14 -11.74
C ILE A 162 -17.29 -9.52 -11.30
N ALA A 163 -16.96 -9.24 -10.04
CA ALA A 163 -15.70 -9.68 -9.47
C ALA A 163 -15.63 -11.22 -9.48
N PRO A 164 -14.50 -11.86 -9.87
CA PRO A 164 -14.35 -13.33 -9.85
C PRO A 164 -14.73 -13.97 -8.50
N PHE A 165 -14.54 -13.23 -7.40
CA PHE A 165 -14.95 -13.62 -6.07
C PHE A 165 -16.47 -13.86 -5.95
N THR A 166 -17.32 -13.01 -6.53
CA THR A 166 -18.77 -13.18 -6.47
C THR A 166 -19.22 -14.42 -7.24
N ARG A 167 -18.56 -14.74 -8.36
CA ARG A 167 -18.87 -15.95 -9.13
C ARG A 167 -18.58 -17.25 -8.38
N VAL A 168 -17.51 -17.30 -7.59
CA VAL A 168 -17.25 -18.47 -6.73
C VAL A 168 -18.40 -18.66 -5.73
N PHE A 169 -18.89 -17.59 -5.10
CA PHE A 169 -20.03 -17.69 -4.18
C PHE A 169 -21.35 -18.06 -4.87
N GLU A 170 -21.56 -17.60 -6.10
CA GLU A 170 -22.73 -17.99 -6.87
C GLU A 170 -22.70 -19.47 -7.26
N LYS A 171 -21.53 -19.99 -7.67
CA LYS A 171 -21.32 -21.44 -7.90
C LYS A 171 -21.52 -22.25 -6.62
N ALA A 172 -21.16 -21.70 -5.46
CA ALA A 172 -21.47 -22.28 -4.15
C ALA A 172 -22.97 -22.26 -3.78
N GLY A 173 -23.83 -21.59 -4.55
CA GLY A 173 -25.24 -21.38 -4.22
C GLY A 173 -25.48 -20.29 -3.16
N LEU A 174 -24.45 -19.55 -2.76
CA LEU A 174 -24.48 -18.54 -1.70
C LEU A 174 -24.69 -17.13 -2.27
N LYS A 175 -25.83 -16.87 -2.90
CA LYS A 175 -26.14 -15.58 -3.55
C LYS A 175 -26.00 -14.37 -2.59
N THR A 176 -26.37 -14.53 -1.32
CA THR A 176 -26.23 -13.47 -0.30
C THR A 176 -24.77 -13.18 0.05
N ALA A 177 -23.86 -14.15 -0.09
CA ALA A 177 -22.44 -13.96 0.19
C ALA A 177 -21.76 -12.98 -0.79
N ALA A 178 -22.32 -12.78 -1.99
CA ALA A 178 -21.85 -11.76 -2.91
C ALA A 178 -21.98 -10.32 -2.34
N HIS A 179 -23.06 -10.03 -1.61
CA HIS A 179 -23.22 -8.73 -0.94
C HIS A 179 -22.20 -8.55 0.19
N ILE A 180 -21.92 -9.60 0.95
CA ILE A 180 -20.91 -9.59 2.02
C ILE A 180 -19.53 -9.34 1.42
N MET A 181 -19.19 -10.03 0.33
CA MET A 181 -17.90 -9.85 -0.34
C MET A 181 -17.72 -8.45 -0.90
N ASN A 182 -18.77 -7.86 -1.51
CA ASN A 182 -18.73 -6.45 -1.92
C ASN A 182 -18.49 -5.52 -0.72
N GLY A 183 -19.05 -5.83 0.45
CA GLY A 183 -18.78 -5.13 1.71
C GLY A 183 -17.31 -5.22 2.14
N VAL A 184 -16.74 -6.42 2.10
CA VAL A 184 -15.32 -6.65 2.38
C VAL A 184 -14.43 -5.86 1.43
N ILE A 185 -14.71 -5.90 0.12
CA ILE A 185 -13.98 -5.12 -0.89
C ILE A 185 -14.05 -3.63 -0.56
N PHE A 186 -15.22 -3.13 -0.16
CA PHE A 186 -15.37 -1.74 0.26
C PHE A 186 -14.48 -1.40 1.46
N THR A 187 -14.45 -2.25 2.50
CA THR A 187 -13.53 -2.04 3.65
C THR A 187 -12.05 -2.10 3.25
N ALA A 188 -11.70 -2.94 2.26
CA ALA A 188 -10.34 -3.02 1.74
C ALA A 188 -9.91 -1.73 1.03
N VAL A 189 -10.80 -1.16 0.20
CA VAL A 189 -10.57 0.12 -0.47
C VAL A 189 -10.45 1.28 0.54
N LEU A 190 -11.29 1.30 1.58
CA LEU A 190 -11.21 2.31 2.64
C LEU A 190 -9.86 2.26 3.36
N SER A 191 -9.39 1.08 3.75
CA SER A 191 -8.08 0.92 4.40
C SER A 191 -6.92 1.29 3.47
N ALA A 192 -6.99 0.94 2.19
CA ALA A 192 -5.98 1.38 1.21
C ALA A 192 -5.93 2.92 1.10
N GLY A 193 -7.10 3.57 1.04
CA GLY A 193 -7.19 5.04 1.03
C GLY A 193 -6.67 5.69 2.31
N ASN A 194 -6.99 5.11 3.47
CA ASN A 194 -6.51 5.57 4.78
C ASN A 194 -4.98 5.51 4.85
N SER A 195 -4.40 4.36 4.47
CA SER A 195 -2.96 4.15 4.40
C SER A 195 -2.26 5.09 3.42
N ALA A 196 -2.88 5.38 2.27
CA ALA A 196 -2.32 6.30 1.27
C ALA A 196 -2.27 7.76 1.77
N ILE A 197 -3.33 8.23 2.44
CA ILE A 197 -3.36 9.58 3.03
C ILE A 197 -2.32 9.71 4.15
N TYR A 198 -2.22 8.68 4.99
CA TYR A 198 -1.20 8.62 6.03
C TYR A 198 0.21 8.66 5.42
N ALA A 199 0.51 7.79 4.45
CA ALA A 199 1.82 7.72 3.79
C ALA A 199 2.22 9.05 3.13
N ALA A 200 1.31 9.65 2.37
CA ALA A 200 1.57 10.87 1.63
C ALA A 200 1.84 12.06 2.57
N SER A 201 1.03 12.21 3.63
CA SER A 201 1.20 13.29 4.60
C SER A 201 2.53 13.20 5.36
N ARG A 202 2.96 11.99 5.77
CA ARG A 202 4.25 11.79 6.47
C ARG A 202 5.45 11.95 5.54
N THR A 203 5.32 11.50 4.28
CA THR A 203 6.36 11.72 3.28
C THR A 203 6.58 13.21 3.03
N LEU A 204 5.49 13.97 2.87
CA LEU A 204 5.55 15.41 2.64
C LEU A 204 6.10 16.18 3.85
N MET A 205 5.70 15.79 5.06
CA MET A 205 6.26 16.31 6.32
C MET A 205 7.77 16.05 6.41
N THR A 206 8.21 14.83 6.12
CA THR A 206 9.63 14.44 6.15
C THR A 206 10.43 15.27 5.15
N LEU A 207 9.92 15.42 3.92
CA LEU A 207 10.56 16.28 2.92
C LEU A 207 10.67 17.74 3.40
N ALA A 208 9.68 18.27 4.10
CA ALA A 208 9.72 19.62 4.64
C ALA A 208 10.74 19.78 5.78
N ASN A 209 10.82 18.80 6.68
CA ASN A 209 11.79 18.78 7.78
C ASN A 209 13.24 18.67 7.29
N GLU A 210 13.45 17.97 6.18
CA GLU A 210 14.76 17.89 5.51
C GLU A 210 15.07 19.12 4.62
N GLY A 211 14.22 20.14 4.61
CA GLY A 211 14.39 21.35 3.78
C GLY A 211 14.20 21.11 2.27
N LYS A 212 13.56 19.99 1.88
CA LYS A 212 13.27 19.60 0.50
C LYS A 212 11.89 20.06 0.03
N ALA A 213 11.00 20.42 0.95
CA ALA A 213 9.69 21.01 0.69
C ALA A 213 9.49 22.27 1.57
N PRO A 214 8.47 23.12 1.28
CA PRO A 214 8.17 24.30 2.09
C PRO A 214 8.01 23.97 3.59
N GLN A 215 8.69 24.72 4.45
CA GLN A 215 8.80 24.43 5.89
C GLN A 215 7.45 24.31 6.62
N PHE A 216 6.42 25.05 6.19
CA PHE A 216 5.09 25.00 6.82
C PHE A 216 4.45 23.61 6.74
N LEU A 217 4.84 22.77 5.76
CA LEU A 217 4.34 21.40 5.61
C LEU A 217 4.92 20.45 6.68
N GLY A 218 6.06 20.82 7.29
CA GLY A 218 6.72 20.05 8.34
C GLY A 218 6.14 20.26 9.73
N VAL A 219 5.23 21.23 9.90
CA VAL A 219 4.63 21.55 11.20
C VAL A 219 3.71 20.41 11.66
N VAL A 220 4.01 19.86 12.83
CA VAL A 220 3.26 18.77 13.47
C VAL A 220 2.42 19.34 14.63
N ALA A 221 1.16 18.95 14.69
CA ALA A 221 0.27 19.31 15.80
C ALA A 221 0.57 18.50 17.07
N SER A 222 0.04 18.92 18.23
CA SER A 222 0.26 18.25 19.53
C SER A 222 -0.17 16.77 19.56
N ASN A 223 -1.08 16.38 18.67
CA ASN A 223 -1.54 15.00 18.54
C ASN A 223 -0.69 14.14 17.56
N GLY A 224 0.46 14.65 17.10
CA GLY A 224 1.39 13.94 16.22
C GLY A 224 1.02 13.95 14.74
N VAL A 225 0.05 14.77 14.32
CA VAL A 225 -0.43 14.81 12.93
C VAL A 225 0.13 16.04 12.19
N PRO A 226 0.74 15.88 10.99
CA PRO A 226 1.19 17.02 10.19
C PRO A 226 0.02 17.64 9.40
N LEU A 227 -0.75 18.50 10.07
CA LEU A 227 -2.03 19.04 9.54
C LEU A 227 -1.91 19.71 8.18
N TRP A 228 -0.84 20.48 7.91
CA TRP A 228 -0.65 21.13 6.61
C TRP A 228 -0.32 20.15 5.50
N SER A 229 0.51 19.15 5.78
CA SER A 229 0.79 18.07 4.83
C SER A 229 -0.44 17.22 4.56
N LEU A 230 -1.25 16.96 5.58
CA LEU A 230 -2.54 16.29 5.45
C LEU A 230 -3.52 17.12 4.61
N ALA A 231 -3.64 18.44 4.85
CA ALA A 231 -4.50 19.33 4.07
C ALA A 231 -4.09 19.37 2.59
N MET A 232 -2.79 19.44 2.30
CA MET A 232 -2.29 19.40 0.92
C MET A 232 -2.57 18.04 0.25
N THR A 233 -2.38 16.94 0.99
CA THR A 233 -2.72 15.58 0.51
C THR A 233 -4.22 15.47 0.19
N THR A 234 -5.07 15.98 1.07
CA THR A 234 -6.53 16.02 0.88
C THR A 234 -6.92 16.88 -0.32
N ALA A 235 -6.26 18.03 -0.52
CA ALA A 235 -6.50 18.89 -1.68
C ALA A 235 -6.20 18.17 -3.00
N VAL A 236 -5.14 17.35 -3.04
CA VAL A 236 -4.87 16.46 -4.19
C VAL A 236 -5.91 15.34 -4.28
N GLY A 237 -6.36 14.78 -3.15
CA GLY A 237 -7.47 13.81 -3.10
C GLY A 237 -8.78 14.33 -3.67
N CYS A 238 -9.04 15.65 -3.56
CA CYS A 238 -10.20 16.30 -4.17
C CYS A 238 -10.19 16.24 -5.71
N LEU A 239 -9.10 15.85 -6.37
CA LEU A 239 -9.10 15.55 -7.81
C LEU A 239 -10.09 14.44 -8.16
N ALA A 240 -10.47 13.58 -7.19
CA ALA A 240 -11.54 12.60 -7.35
C ALA A 240 -12.89 13.22 -7.78
N PHE A 241 -13.16 14.49 -7.41
CA PHE A 241 -14.40 15.19 -7.80
C PHE A 241 -14.42 15.64 -9.26
N LEU A 242 -13.28 15.59 -9.97
CA LEU A 242 -13.26 15.83 -11.42
C LEU A 242 -14.06 14.78 -12.19
N GLY A 243 -14.45 13.67 -11.56
CA GLY A 243 -15.33 12.65 -12.11
C GLY A 243 -16.71 13.21 -12.50
N ILE A 244 -17.16 14.28 -11.82
CA ILE A 244 -18.39 15.01 -12.16
C ILE A 244 -18.30 15.60 -13.58
N ILE A 245 -17.10 16.01 -14.02
CA ILE A 245 -16.87 16.71 -15.30
C ILE A 245 -16.47 15.72 -16.40
N TRP A 246 -15.55 14.80 -16.09
CA TRP A 246 -14.92 13.92 -17.10
C TRP A 246 -15.49 12.49 -17.14
N GLY A 247 -16.39 12.15 -16.22
CA GLY A 247 -16.91 10.80 -16.05
C GLY A 247 -16.00 9.94 -15.17
N ASP A 248 -16.64 9.19 -14.27
CA ASP A 248 -15.95 8.41 -13.23
C ASP A 248 -14.95 7.38 -13.80
N GLY A 249 -15.32 6.69 -14.89
CA GLY A 249 -14.48 5.67 -15.52
C GLY A 249 -13.19 6.26 -16.12
N LEU A 250 -13.31 7.33 -16.91
CA LEU A 250 -12.15 7.96 -17.55
C LEU A 250 -11.18 8.53 -16.50
N LEU A 251 -11.71 9.25 -15.50
CA LEU A 251 -10.88 9.78 -14.43
C LEU A 251 -10.20 8.65 -13.64
N PHE A 252 -10.93 7.59 -13.31
CA PHE A 252 -10.39 6.43 -12.60
C PHE A 252 -9.20 5.82 -13.35
N THR A 253 -9.35 5.53 -14.64
CA THR A 253 -8.27 4.98 -15.47
C THR A 253 -7.04 5.90 -15.48
N TRP A 254 -7.24 7.22 -15.59
CA TRP A 254 -6.13 8.19 -15.57
C TRP A 254 -5.41 8.25 -14.23
N LEU A 255 -6.15 8.31 -13.12
CA LEU A 255 -5.57 8.31 -11.77
C LEU A 255 -4.87 6.98 -11.46
N LEU A 256 -5.42 5.86 -11.94
CA LEU A 256 -4.82 4.53 -11.83
C LEU A 256 -3.46 4.48 -12.53
N HIS A 257 -3.37 4.94 -13.78
CA HIS A 257 -2.10 5.00 -14.51
C HIS A 257 -1.08 5.93 -13.84
N LEU A 258 -1.50 7.12 -13.41
CA LEU A 258 -0.61 8.06 -12.73
C LEU A 258 -0.05 7.48 -11.42
N THR A 259 -0.92 6.86 -10.62
CA THR A 259 -0.53 6.21 -9.36
C THR A 259 0.37 5.00 -9.61
N GLY A 260 0.03 4.16 -10.58
CA GLY A 260 0.83 3.00 -10.97
C GLY A 260 2.23 3.37 -11.42
N MET A 261 2.36 4.39 -12.29
CA MET A 261 3.67 4.90 -12.71
C MET A 261 4.48 5.48 -11.55
N SER A 262 3.84 6.23 -10.65
CA SER A 262 4.49 6.77 -9.45
C SER A 262 5.03 5.64 -8.55
N GLY A 263 4.24 4.59 -8.33
CA GLY A 263 4.65 3.42 -7.55
C GLY A 263 5.87 2.70 -8.15
N ILE A 264 5.84 2.45 -9.47
CA ILE A 264 6.98 1.81 -10.17
C ILE A 264 8.25 2.65 -10.04
N LEU A 265 8.16 3.97 -10.26
CA LEU A 265 9.30 4.88 -10.13
C LEU A 265 9.84 4.96 -8.70
N THR A 266 8.95 4.91 -7.71
CA THR A 266 9.32 4.87 -6.29
C THR A 266 10.12 3.60 -5.98
N TRP A 267 9.64 2.43 -6.39
CA TRP A 267 10.34 1.16 -6.15
C TRP A 267 11.63 1.02 -6.94
N LEU A 268 11.66 1.53 -8.17
CA LEU A 268 12.89 1.61 -8.96
C LEU A 268 13.93 2.47 -8.22
N SER A 269 13.51 3.61 -7.67
CA SER A 269 14.37 4.50 -6.89
C SER A 269 14.87 3.81 -5.61
N ILE A 270 13.99 3.16 -4.83
CA ILE A 270 14.36 2.41 -3.62
C ILE A 270 15.38 1.31 -3.97
N THR A 271 15.16 0.57 -5.05
CA THR A 271 16.05 -0.53 -5.44
C THR A 271 17.43 -0.03 -5.85
N ILE A 272 17.51 1.06 -6.62
CA ILE A 272 18.77 1.69 -7.02
C ILE A 272 19.50 2.26 -5.79
N VAL A 273 18.78 2.92 -4.88
CA VAL A 273 19.33 3.43 -3.61
C VAL A 273 19.86 2.28 -2.77
N HIS A 274 19.16 1.15 -2.68
CA HIS A 274 19.61 -0.02 -1.93
C HIS A 274 20.87 -0.66 -2.52
N LEU A 275 20.99 -0.77 -3.85
CA LEU A 275 22.23 -1.21 -4.51
C LEU A 275 23.41 -0.30 -4.16
N ARG A 276 23.20 1.02 -4.18
CA ARG A 276 24.23 2.00 -3.82
C ARG A 276 24.56 1.98 -2.32
N PHE A 277 23.56 1.85 -1.46
CA PHE A 277 23.71 1.71 -0.02
C PHE A 277 24.65 0.56 0.31
N ARG A 278 24.40 -0.62 -0.27
CA ARG A 278 25.24 -1.81 -0.08
C ARG A 278 26.66 -1.62 -0.61
N ALA A 279 26.83 -0.93 -1.73
CA ALA A 279 28.15 -0.60 -2.27
C ALA A 279 28.93 0.35 -1.35
N ALA A 280 28.28 1.40 -0.83
CA ALA A 280 28.88 2.36 0.10
C ALA A 280 29.23 1.72 1.46
N TYR A 281 28.31 0.92 2.01
CA TYR A 281 28.50 0.23 3.28
C TYR A 281 29.71 -0.72 3.25
N LYS A 282 29.86 -1.47 2.14
CA LYS A 282 31.03 -2.33 1.92
C LYS A 282 32.31 -1.52 1.67
N ALA A 283 32.24 -0.41 0.93
CA ALA A 283 33.39 0.45 0.66
C ALA A 283 33.98 1.07 1.94
N GLN A 284 33.16 1.28 2.97
CA GLN A 284 33.58 1.77 4.29
C GLN A 284 33.98 0.66 5.27
N ASN A 285 34.24 -0.57 4.79
CA ASN A 285 34.64 -1.73 5.61
C ASN A 285 33.66 -2.13 6.72
N ARG A 286 32.36 -1.83 6.59
CA ARG A 286 31.33 -2.27 7.54
C ARG A 286 30.85 -3.69 7.23
N ARG A 287 30.52 -4.46 8.27
CA ARG A 287 30.07 -5.85 8.11
C ARG A 287 28.58 -5.88 7.84
N ILE A 288 28.19 -6.58 6.79
CA ILE A 288 26.77 -6.76 6.42
C ILE A 288 25.92 -7.36 7.56
N GLU A 289 26.55 -8.16 8.42
CA GLU A 289 25.96 -8.80 9.59
C GLU A 289 25.45 -7.79 10.62
N ASP A 290 25.99 -6.58 10.65
CA ASP A 290 25.58 -5.53 11.58
C ASP A 290 24.21 -4.91 11.20
N LEU A 291 23.66 -5.24 10.02
CA LEU A 291 22.35 -4.74 9.58
C LEU A 291 21.21 -5.54 10.24
N PRO A 292 20.19 -4.87 10.83
CA PRO A 292 19.04 -5.55 11.46
C PRO A 292 18.23 -6.44 10.51
N TYR A 293 18.30 -6.17 9.21
CA TYR A 293 17.68 -6.97 8.17
C TYR A 293 18.62 -7.14 6.99
N GLN A 294 18.75 -8.38 6.51
CA GLN A 294 19.52 -8.71 5.32
C GLN A 294 18.58 -9.20 4.24
N ALA A 295 18.53 -8.47 3.12
CA ALA A 295 17.68 -8.85 2.00
C ALA A 295 18.14 -10.19 1.39
N PRO A 296 17.27 -11.21 1.30
CA PRO A 296 17.62 -12.45 0.64
C PRO A 296 17.89 -12.22 -0.86
N PHE A 297 18.72 -13.08 -1.46
CA PHE A 297 19.07 -13.05 -2.88
C PHE A 297 19.80 -11.78 -3.38
N PHE A 298 20.35 -10.94 -2.49
CA PHE A 298 21.20 -9.83 -2.90
C PHE A 298 22.49 -10.32 -3.57
N PRO A 299 22.95 -9.73 -4.71
CA PRO A 299 22.37 -8.60 -5.44
C PRO A 299 21.41 -8.99 -6.58
N TYR A 300 21.26 -10.30 -6.87
CA TYR A 300 20.50 -10.78 -8.01
C TYR A 300 19.02 -10.37 -7.96
N GLY A 301 18.40 -10.44 -6.77
CA GLY A 301 17.01 -10.01 -6.57
C GLY A 301 16.80 -8.53 -6.91
N GLN A 302 17.73 -7.66 -6.51
CA GLN A 302 17.66 -6.22 -6.78
C GLN A 302 17.83 -5.91 -8.27
N TRP A 303 18.77 -6.56 -8.95
CA TRP A 303 18.92 -6.40 -10.40
C TRP A 303 17.70 -6.92 -11.16
N LEU A 304 17.12 -8.05 -10.73
CA LEU A 304 15.88 -8.56 -11.29
C LEU A 304 14.74 -7.55 -11.12
N SER A 305 14.59 -6.94 -9.94
CA SER A 305 13.58 -5.90 -9.71
C SER A 305 13.77 -4.68 -10.60
N VAL A 306 15.01 -4.22 -10.83
CA VAL A 306 15.30 -3.12 -11.76
C VAL A 306 14.87 -3.49 -13.19
N VAL A 307 15.26 -4.67 -13.66
CA VAL A 307 14.93 -5.14 -15.02
C VAL A 307 13.41 -5.27 -15.18
N LEU A 308 12.72 -5.88 -14.21
CA LEU A 308 11.26 -6.02 -14.24
C LEU A 308 10.55 -4.66 -14.20
N ALA A 309 10.99 -3.72 -13.37
CA ALA A 309 10.42 -2.38 -13.33
C ALA A 309 10.58 -1.66 -14.68
N CYS A 310 11.76 -1.75 -15.31
CA CYS A 310 11.97 -1.21 -16.66
C CYS A 310 11.07 -1.88 -17.69
N LEU A 311 10.96 -3.22 -17.66
CA LEU A 311 10.09 -3.97 -18.56
C LEU A 311 8.62 -3.58 -18.40
N ILE A 312 8.13 -3.35 -17.18
CA ILE A 312 6.76 -2.90 -16.94
C ILE A 312 6.55 -1.48 -17.49
N ILE A 313 7.49 -0.56 -17.28
CA ILE A 313 7.40 0.82 -17.83
C ILE A 313 7.27 0.76 -19.35
N PHE A 314 8.15 0.02 -20.04
CA PHE A 314 8.10 -0.11 -21.49
C PHE A 314 6.88 -0.90 -21.97
N GLY A 315 6.50 -1.96 -21.25
CA GLY A 315 5.38 -2.84 -21.56
C GLY A 315 4.04 -2.10 -21.51
N GLN A 316 3.83 -1.23 -20.53
CA GLN A 316 2.64 -0.39 -20.48
C GLN A 316 2.54 0.54 -21.69
N GLY A 317 3.66 1.15 -22.10
CA GLY A 317 3.69 1.96 -23.32
C GLY A 317 3.41 1.17 -24.60
N TYR A 318 3.95 -0.05 -24.70
CA TYR A 318 3.65 -0.94 -25.82
C TYR A 318 2.17 -1.30 -25.85
N SER A 319 1.59 -1.65 -24.71
CA SER A 319 0.14 -1.95 -24.61
C SER A 319 -0.70 -0.77 -25.06
N ALA A 320 -0.39 0.45 -24.60
CA ALA A 320 -1.09 1.67 -25.01
C ALA A 320 -0.95 1.98 -26.51
N PHE A 321 0.19 1.65 -27.11
CA PHE A 321 0.42 1.79 -28.55
C PHE A 321 -0.31 0.72 -29.37
N ALA A 322 -0.38 -0.51 -28.86
CA ALA A 322 -0.98 -1.66 -29.53
C ALA A 322 -2.51 -1.67 -29.43
N THR A 323 -3.12 -0.97 -28.46
CA THR A 323 -4.58 -0.83 -28.35
C THR A 323 -5.19 -0.29 -29.65
N ARG A 324 -6.21 -0.97 -30.16
CA ARG A 324 -6.98 -0.55 -31.34
C ARG A 324 -8.40 -0.14 -30.93
N PRO A 325 -8.93 0.98 -31.44
CA PRO A 325 -8.30 1.96 -32.34
C PRO A 325 -7.19 2.75 -31.64
N PHE A 326 -6.14 3.09 -32.41
CA PHE A 326 -5.02 3.87 -31.87
C PHE A 326 -5.51 5.25 -31.41
N ARG A 327 -5.25 5.57 -30.14
CA ARG A 327 -5.54 6.88 -29.55
C ARG A 327 -4.31 7.37 -28.83
N PHE A 328 -3.74 8.49 -29.29
CA PHE A 328 -2.58 9.11 -28.66
C PHE A 328 -2.82 9.42 -27.17
N GLN A 329 -4.08 9.69 -26.80
CA GLN A 329 -4.52 9.89 -25.41
C GLN A 329 -4.12 8.74 -24.48
N ASN A 330 -4.12 7.49 -24.94
CA ASN A 330 -3.77 6.32 -24.11
C ASN A 330 -2.28 6.33 -23.74
N ILE A 331 -1.43 6.70 -24.69
CA ILE A 331 0.03 6.81 -24.47
C ILE A 331 0.31 7.95 -23.49
N VAL A 332 -0.36 9.09 -23.67
CA VAL A 332 -0.25 10.22 -22.76
C VAL A 332 -0.70 9.81 -21.36
N ALA A 333 -1.84 9.12 -21.22
CA ALA A 333 -2.37 8.69 -19.93
C ALA A 333 -1.40 7.74 -19.19
N VAL A 334 -0.84 6.76 -19.89
CA VAL A 334 0.13 5.81 -19.32
C VAL A 334 1.43 6.50 -18.93
N TYR A 335 1.97 7.40 -19.76
CA TYR A 335 3.27 8.01 -19.49
C TYR A 335 3.21 9.33 -18.72
N LEU A 336 2.03 9.87 -18.39
CA LEU A 336 1.89 11.19 -17.75
C LEU A 336 2.74 11.36 -16.50
N GLY A 337 2.88 10.31 -15.68
CA GLY A 337 3.68 10.33 -14.46
C GLY A 337 5.18 10.51 -14.70
N LEU A 338 5.71 10.07 -15.85
CA LEU A 338 7.15 10.08 -16.14
C LEU A 338 7.69 11.50 -16.39
N PRO A 339 7.08 12.35 -17.26
CA PRO A 339 7.46 13.76 -17.37
C PRO A 339 7.29 14.54 -16.06
N VAL A 340 6.23 14.27 -15.28
CA VAL A 340 6.03 14.91 -13.97
C VAL A 340 7.19 14.56 -13.04
N PHE A 341 7.56 13.28 -12.92
CA PHE A 341 8.70 12.86 -12.11
C PHE A 341 10.02 13.48 -12.58
N ILE A 342 10.31 13.40 -13.88
CA ILE A 342 11.56 13.95 -14.46
C ILE A 342 11.63 15.46 -14.24
N SER A 343 10.53 16.19 -14.47
CA SER A 343 10.48 17.64 -14.26
C SER A 343 10.74 18.03 -12.80
N LEU A 344 10.11 17.35 -11.84
CA LEU A 344 10.35 17.58 -10.41
C LEU A 344 11.79 17.24 -10.00
N PHE A 345 12.32 16.12 -10.47
CA PHE A 345 13.69 15.70 -10.19
C PHE A 345 14.72 16.68 -10.77
N VAL A 346 14.57 17.07 -12.04
CA VAL A 346 15.46 18.02 -12.72
C VAL A 346 15.34 19.41 -12.11
N TYR A 347 14.13 19.88 -11.82
CA TYR A 347 13.89 21.15 -11.13
C TYR A 347 14.64 21.20 -9.79
N TYR A 348 14.47 20.18 -8.96
CA TYR A 348 15.12 20.12 -7.65
C TYR A 348 16.65 20.09 -7.79
N LYS A 349 17.16 19.26 -8.71
CA LYS A 349 18.60 19.12 -8.95
C LYS A 349 19.24 20.41 -9.46
N ILE A 350 18.57 21.16 -10.35
CA ILE A 350 19.06 22.45 -10.86
C ILE A 350 18.98 23.52 -9.76
N ARG A 351 17.86 23.60 -9.04
CA ARG A 351 17.61 24.65 -8.03
C ARG A 351 18.51 24.53 -6.81
N HIS A 352 18.77 23.31 -6.36
CA HIS A 352 19.57 23.00 -5.15
C HIS A 352 20.98 22.52 -5.48
N LYS A 353 21.33 22.36 -6.77
CA LYS A 353 22.65 21.93 -7.25
C LYS A 353 23.17 20.67 -6.53
N THR A 354 22.27 19.72 -6.27
CA THR A 354 22.60 18.52 -5.52
C THR A 354 23.56 17.62 -6.30
N GLN A 355 24.52 17.05 -5.58
CA GLN A 355 25.49 16.11 -6.12
C GLN A 355 25.26 14.72 -5.54
N LEU A 356 25.71 13.71 -6.29
CA LEU A 356 25.63 12.34 -5.82
C LEU A 356 26.74 12.10 -4.78
N VAL A 357 26.35 11.81 -3.54
CA VAL A 357 27.28 11.63 -2.41
C VAL A 357 28.28 10.49 -2.71
N PRO A 358 29.60 10.71 -2.67
CA PRO A 358 30.63 9.68 -2.83
C PRO A 358 30.46 8.51 -1.86
N LEU A 359 30.86 7.30 -2.27
CA LEU A 359 30.61 6.08 -1.47
C LEU A 359 31.24 6.12 -0.07
N LEU A 360 32.41 6.75 0.07
CA LEU A 360 33.12 6.88 1.35
C LEU A 360 32.57 8.02 2.22
N GLU A 361 31.74 8.90 1.67
CA GLU A 361 31.13 10.05 2.36
C GLU A 361 29.67 9.80 2.75
N CYS A 362 29.12 8.63 2.39
CA CYS A 362 27.78 8.25 2.83
C CYS A 362 27.73 8.13 4.36
N ASP A 363 26.84 8.89 4.98
CA ASP A 363 26.60 8.85 6.42
C ASP A 363 25.71 7.66 6.80
N PHE A 364 26.18 6.85 7.75
CA PHE A 364 25.46 5.71 8.30
C PHE A 364 25.29 5.79 9.82
N ASP A 365 25.86 6.80 10.47
CA ASP A 365 25.94 6.89 11.94
C ASP A 365 24.94 7.92 12.50
N THR A 366 24.70 9.01 11.78
CA THR A 366 23.77 10.06 12.24
C THR A 366 22.34 9.52 12.34
N GLY A 367 21.72 9.65 13.51
CA GLY A 367 20.35 9.20 13.75
C GLY A 367 20.19 7.68 13.88
N GLN A 368 21.28 6.92 13.99
CA GLN A 368 21.22 5.49 14.24
C GLN A 368 20.64 5.21 15.64
N ILE A 369 19.56 4.44 15.68
CA ILE A 369 18.95 3.99 16.94
C ILE A 369 19.68 2.72 17.39
N ILE A 370 20.57 2.84 18.38
CA ILE A 370 21.24 1.72 19.04
C ILE A 370 20.34 1.31 20.22
N LEU A 371 19.49 0.31 20.00
CA LEU A 371 18.74 -0.33 21.09
C LEU A 371 19.60 -1.50 21.60
N ASP A 372 19.87 -1.54 22.90
CA ASP A 372 20.47 -2.69 23.56
C ASP A 372 19.48 -3.85 23.46
N ASP A 373 19.92 -4.97 22.88
CA ASP A 373 19.04 -6.11 22.56
C ASP A 373 18.50 -6.83 23.82
N ASP A 374 18.98 -6.46 25.02
CA ASP A 374 18.75 -7.13 26.30
C ASP A 374 17.66 -6.48 27.21
N ASN A 375 17.22 -5.24 27.00
CA ASN A 375 16.24 -4.55 27.87
C ASN A 375 14.85 -4.40 27.23
N ASP A 376 14.26 -5.50 26.75
CA ASP A 376 12.84 -5.50 26.34
C ASP A 376 11.87 -5.67 27.54
N ASP A 377 12.36 -5.74 28.79
CA ASP A 377 11.53 -5.79 30.01
C ASP A 377 11.32 -4.41 30.68
N ASP A 378 12.10 -3.38 30.32
CA ASP A 378 12.00 -2.04 30.94
C ASP A 378 10.86 -1.16 30.38
N GLY A 379 10.01 -1.72 29.52
CA GLY A 379 8.78 -1.05 29.11
C GLY A 379 7.81 -0.82 30.28
N SER A 380 7.90 -1.65 31.33
CA SER A 380 7.16 -1.46 32.58
C SER A 380 7.90 -0.56 33.58
N GLU A 381 9.23 -0.61 33.67
CA GLU A 381 9.98 0.19 34.65
C GLU A 381 9.99 1.68 34.28
N LEU A 382 10.06 2.05 33.00
CA LEU A 382 9.97 3.46 32.59
C LEU A 382 8.54 4.03 32.69
N GLU A 383 7.50 3.19 32.57
CA GLU A 383 6.12 3.59 32.85
C GLU A 383 5.88 3.69 34.37
N GLU A 384 6.43 2.78 35.19
CA GLU A 384 6.34 2.86 36.66
C GLU A 384 7.16 4.02 37.25
N GLU A 385 8.33 4.34 36.69
CA GLU A 385 9.15 5.48 37.14
C GLU A 385 8.51 6.82 36.71
N GLN A 386 7.91 6.92 35.52
CA GLN A 386 7.16 8.11 35.10
C GLN A 386 5.82 8.28 35.83
N VAL A 387 5.09 7.19 36.09
CA VAL A 387 3.85 7.22 36.89
C VAL A 387 4.18 7.53 38.36
N GLY A 388 5.24 6.97 38.92
CA GLY A 388 5.70 7.27 40.28
C GLY A 388 6.15 8.72 40.45
N LEU A 389 6.85 9.30 39.46
CA LEU A 389 7.22 10.72 39.47
C LEU A 389 6.02 11.67 39.31
N CYS A 390 4.99 11.28 38.55
CA CYS A 390 3.74 12.03 38.47
C CYS A 390 2.93 11.95 39.78
N GLU A 391 2.86 10.78 40.43
CA GLU A 391 2.17 10.63 41.72
C GLU A 391 2.89 11.38 42.85
N GLU A 392 4.22 11.44 42.86
CA GLU A 392 5.01 12.24 43.83
C GLU A 392 4.88 13.76 43.62
N GLN A 393 4.61 14.22 42.39
CA GLN A 393 4.33 15.62 42.10
C GLN A 393 2.90 16.01 42.51
N ASP A 394 1.91 15.18 42.21
CA ASP A 394 0.52 15.43 42.61
C ASP A 394 0.33 15.41 44.14
N THR A 395 1.11 14.61 44.89
CA THR A 395 1.05 14.63 46.36
C THR A 395 1.70 15.87 46.98
N LYS A 396 2.81 16.36 46.41
CA LYS A 396 3.45 17.60 46.88
C LYS A 396 2.61 18.84 46.62
N ASP A 397 1.94 18.91 45.46
CA ASP A 397 1.07 20.03 45.11
C ASP A 397 -0.20 20.07 46.00
N VAL A 398 -0.71 18.92 46.43
CA VAL A 398 -1.85 18.84 47.37
C VAL A 398 -1.45 19.19 48.80
N ASP A 399 -0.27 18.79 49.26
CA ASP A 399 0.24 19.13 50.59
C ASP A 399 0.60 20.63 50.70
N GLU A 400 1.15 21.25 49.64
CA GLU A 400 1.39 22.70 49.59
C GLU A 400 0.08 23.53 49.52
N GLU A 401 -0.98 23.04 48.85
CA GLU A 401 -2.29 23.68 48.86
C GLU A 401 -3.00 23.58 50.23
N ALA A 402 -2.75 22.51 50.99
CA ALA A 402 -3.31 22.33 52.33
C ALA A 402 -2.64 23.21 53.39
N GLU A 403 -1.30 23.37 53.34
CA GLU A 403 -0.57 24.26 54.25
C GLU A 403 -0.81 25.75 53.94
N GLY A 404 -1.14 26.11 52.70
CA GLY A 404 -1.49 27.48 52.29
C GLY A 404 -2.86 27.99 52.76
N GLN A 405 -3.73 27.11 53.31
CA GLN A 405 -5.07 27.47 53.77
C GLN A 405 -5.20 27.62 55.30
N GLU A 406 -4.16 27.32 56.09
CA GLU A 406 -4.14 27.51 57.55
C GLU A 406 -3.25 28.67 58.04
N GLY A 407 -2.76 29.53 57.14
CA GLY A 407 -1.91 30.71 57.44
C GLY A 407 -2.62 32.05 57.52
#